data_AF-A0A101XUL9-F1
#
_entry.id   AF-A0A101XUL9-F1
#
_cell.length_a   1.000
_cell.length_b   1.000
_cell.length_c   1.000
_cell.angle_alpha   90.00
_cell.angle_beta   90.00
_cell.angle_gamma   90.00
#
_symmetry.space_group_name_H-M   'P 1'
#
loop_
_entity.id
_entity.type
_entity.pdbx_description
1 polymer ?
#
loop_
_entity_poly.entity_id
_entity_poly.type
_entity_poly.pdbx_seq_one_letter_code
_entity_poly.pdbx_strand_id
1 'polypeptide(L)'
;MNIIPKAAALLAVLFLLTTGCGFSGSNDAEQSPVIGPVNTASLPDYDAPASIPAAEPFTPAAPDQVTVTTPILPPDHTQLEAIITLDWQEAKLPPQPEASLTGIPSDAETVSVQRLKDFGGTEITFYTLPGDEDYVYADLRTSGAHYSLGPAGTYNYRKAEDLNAAAVSAFNGIAIKITGGLGANSTLSSYYTIDKAGIPAGILQVDTGHTHEADVDRDGSAEVVSAHGTPMAAYVYRWHDGHAEEAYLNDALQADSVLLRDDLIYEAADLGESAAEEYQLTSEGLTLQTP
;
A
#
# COMPACT_ATOMS: atom_id res chain seq x y z
N MET A 1 -52.74 -18.57 -26.06
CA MET A 1 -53.47 -18.31 -24.81
C MET A 1 -53.05 -19.39 -23.81
N ASN A 2 -52.10 -19.09 -22.93
CA ASN A 2 -51.71 -19.95 -21.82
C ASN A 2 -51.66 -19.07 -20.57
N ILE A 3 -52.44 -19.45 -19.56
CA ILE A 3 -52.66 -18.73 -18.31
C ILE A 3 -51.73 -19.36 -17.27
N ILE A 4 -50.78 -18.59 -16.75
CA ILE A 4 -49.94 -18.98 -15.61
C ILE A 4 -50.54 -18.34 -14.35
N PRO A 5 -50.82 -19.10 -13.27
CA PRO A 5 -51.38 -18.53 -12.05
C PRO A 5 -50.29 -17.86 -11.19
N LYS A 6 -50.64 -16.70 -10.65
CA LYS A 6 -49.87 -15.92 -9.68
C LYS A 6 -49.86 -16.65 -8.33
N ALA A 7 -48.68 -16.94 -7.79
CA ALA A 7 -48.49 -17.27 -6.39
C ALA A 7 -48.15 -15.97 -5.64
N ALA A 8 -49.03 -15.59 -4.70
CA ALA A 8 -48.81 -14.50 -3.77
C ALA A 8 -48.03 -15.04 -2.55
N ALA A 9 -46.84 -14.50 -2.31
CA ALA A 9 -46.09 -14.74 -1.08
C ALA A 9 -46.39 -13.61 -0.09
N LEU A 10 -46.97 -13.99 1.05
CA LEU A 10 -47.31 -13.13 2.17
C LEU A 10 -46.05 -12.97 3.04
N LEU A 11 -45.42 -11.80 3.04
CA LEU A 11 -44.29 -11.51 3.94
C LEU A 11 -44.82 -10.77 5.17
N ALA A 12 -44.76 -11.43 6.32
CA ALA A 12 -45.10 -10.87 7.61
C ALA A 12 -43.91 -10.04 8.12
N VAL A 13 -44.15 -8.75 8.35
CA VAL A 13 -43.20 -7.83 9.00
C VAL A 13 -43.34 -7.98 10.51
N LEU A 14 -42.30 -8.47 11.17
CA LEU A 14 -42.21 -8.53 12.63
C LEU A 14 -41.41 -7.30 13.11
N PHE A 15 -42.10 -6.32 13.67
CA PHE A 15 -41.50 -5.20 14.40
C PHE A 15 -41.05 -5.68 15.78
N LEU A 16 -39.74 -5.69 16.04
CA LEU A 16 -39.19 -5.74 17.40
C LEU A 16 -38.88 -4.31 17.85
N LEU A 17 -39.63 -3.85 18.83
CA LEU A 17 -39.35 -2.66 19.65
C LEU A 17 -38.24 -3.01 20.64
N THR A 18 -37.08 -2.39 20.53
CA THR A 18 -36.08 -2.37 21.61
C THR A 18 -36.15 -1.03 22.33
N THR A 19 -36.48 -1.09 23.61
CA THR A 19 -36.48 0.01 24.57
C THR A 19 -35.07 0.52 24.81
N GLY A 20 -34.81 1.80 24.50
CA GLY A 20 -33.58 2.50 24.87
C GLY A 20 -33.59 2.92 26.34
N CYS A 21 -32.58 2.47 27.09
CA CYS A 21 -32.20 3.04 28.38
C CYS A 21 -31.24 4.21 28.13
N GLY A 22 -31.53 5.35 28.77
CA GLY A 22 -30.79 6.58 28.62
C GLY A 22 -29.37 6.52 29.19
N PHE A 23 -28.47 7.28 28.56
CA PHE A 23 -27.19 7.65 29.13
C PHE A 23 -27.22 9.15 29.44
N SER A 24 -27.10 9.43 30.73
CA SER A 24 -26.97 10.76 31.32
C SER A 24 -25.53 11.24 31.14
N GLY A 25 -25.38 12.48 30.68
CA GLY A 25 -24.09 13.09 30.40
C GLY A 25 -23.25 13.44 31.63
N SER A 26 -21.97 13.68 31.35
CA SER A 26 -21.07 14.53 32.12
C SER A 26 -20.19 15.30 31.13
N ASN A 27 -20.42 16.61 31.03
CA ASN A 27 -19.57 17.54 30.32
C ASN A 27 -18.35 17.82 31.19
N ASP A 28 -17.23 17.17 30.90
CA ASP A 28 -15.92 17.60 31.40
C ASP A 28 -15.25 18.44 30.32
N ALA A 29 -15.21 19.74 30.58
CA ALA A 29 -14.50 20.72 29.79
C ALA A 29 -12.99 20.51 29.99
N GLU A 30 -12.33 19.83 29.05
CA GLU A 30 -10.88 19.86 28.95
C GLU A 30 -10.41 21.24 28.49
N GLN A 31 -9.65 21.89 29.38
CA GLN A 31 -8.95 23.13 29.13
C GLN A 31 -7.83 22.90 28.11
N SER A 32 -7.87 23.66 27.00
CA SER A 32 -6.78 23.71 26.04
C SER A 32 -5.49 24.24 26.70
N PRO A 33 -4.32 23.63 26.45
CA PRO A 33 -3.05 24.16 26.92
C PRO A 33 -2.70 25.45 26.18
N VAL A 34 -2.35 26.48 26.94
CA VAL A 34 -1.80 27.75 26.47
C VAL A 34 -0.42 27.49 25.85
N ILE A 35 -0.32 27.59 24.52
CA ILE A 35 0.95 27.54 23.79
C ILE A 35 1.65 28.89 23.99
N GLY A 36 2.77 28.87 24.74
CA GLY A 36 3.66 30.01 24.90
C GLY A 36 4.45 30.33 23.61
N PRO A 37 5.04 31.54 23.51
CA PRO A 37 5.71 31.99 22.30
C PRO A 37 6.93 31.13 21.96
N VAL A 38 6.97 30.66 20.71
CA VAL A 38 8.07 29.90 20.11
C VAL A 38 9.28 30.82 19.94
N ASN A 39 10.38 30.49 20.63
CA ASN A 39 11.67 31.11 20.41
C ASN A 39 12.23 30.69 19.04
N THR A 40 12.44 31.66 18.16
CA THR A 40 13.16 31.50 16.89
C THR A 40 14.65 31.36 17.15
N ALA A 41 15.14 30.12 17.20
CA ALA A 41 16.57 29.85 17.16
C ALA A 41 17.08 30.03 15.72
N SER A 42 18.02 30.96 15.54
CA SER A 42 18.71 31.20 14.28
C SER A 42 19.49 29.95 13.82
N LEU A 43 19.32 29.58 12.56
CA LEU A 43 20.10 28.52 11.90
C LEU A 43 21.57 28.96 11.76
N PRO A 44 22.54 28.04 11.92
CA PRO A 44 23.95 28.32 11.65
C PRO A 44 24.21 28.46 10.14
N ASP A 45 25.05 29.44 9.79
CA ASP A 45 25.58 29.66 8.44
C ASP A 45 26.35 28.41 7.98
N TYR A 46 25.93 27.82 6.86
CA TYR A 46 26.67 26.78 6.17
C TYR A 46 27.74 27.40 5.27
N ASP A 47 29.00 27.23 5.65
CA ASP A 47 30.14 27.57 4.81
C ASP A 47 30.17 26.71 3.54
N ALA A 48 30.47 27.37 2.41
CA ALA A 48 30.55 26.76 1.09
C ALA A 48 31.66 25.69 1.01
N PRO A 49 31.45 24.57 0.30
CA PRO A 49 32.45 23.52 0.17
C PRO A 49 33.66 23.97 -0.67
N ALA A 50 34.85 23.60 -0.20
CA ALA A 50 36.13 23.90 -0.81
C ALA A 50 36.32 23.20 -2.17
N SER A 51 37.02 23.89 -3.06
CA SER A 51 37.35 23.50 -4.43
C SER A 51 38.10 22.16 -4.52
N ILE A 52 37.63 21.29 -5.42
CA ILE A 52 38.25 20.00 -5.76
C ILE A 52 39.59 20.23 -6.47
N PRO A 53 40.70 19.59 -6.05
CA PRO A 53 41.99 19.70 -6.73
C PRO A 53 42.01 18.91 -8.05
N ALA A 54 42.74 19.45 -9.03
CA ALA A 54 42.91 18.89 -10.36
C ALA A 54 43.65 17.55 -10.35
N ALA A 55 43.17 16.58 -11.13
CA ALA A 55 43.76 15.27 -11.29
C ALA A 55 45.12 15.32 -11.99
N GLU A 56 46.10 14.59 -11.46
CA GLU A 56 47.43 14.43 -12.05
C GLU A 56 47.45 13.44 -13.23
N PRO A 57 48.38 13.61 -14.19
CA PRO A 57 48.48 12.76 -15.36
C PRO A 57 49.05 11.37 -15.05
N PHE A 58 48.35 10.35 -15.56
CA PHE A 58 48.71 8.93 -15.46
C PHE A 58 49.97 8.62 -16.29
N THR A 59 50.95 7.94 -15.67
CA THR A 59 52.15 7.42 -16.35
C THR A 59 51.98 5.90 -16.54
N PRO A 60 52.09 5.35 -17.76
CA PRO A 60 51.93 3.91 -17.98
C PRO A 60 53.18 3.15 -17.51
N ALA A 61 52.97 2.11 -16.69
CA ALA A 61 54.00 1.19 -16.24
C ALA A 61 54.35 0.14 -17.32
N ALA A 62 55.60 -0.34 -17.25
CA ALA A 62 56.21 -1.31 -18.16
C ALA A 62 55.58 -2.72 -18.08
N PRO A 63 55.67 -3.54 -19.14
CA PRO A 63 55.10 -4.89 -19.17
C PRO A 63 55.94 -5.86 -18.34
N ASP A 64 55.34 -6.41 -17.28
CA ASP A 64 55.93 -7.44 -16.43
C ASP A 64 55.71 -8.87 -16.95
N GLN A 65 56.64 -9.71 -16.53
CA GLN A 65 56.94 -11.07 -16.97
C GLN A 65 55.80 -12.07 -16.77
N VAL A 66 55.68 -12.99 -17.74
CA VAL A 66 54.73 -14.11 -17.76
C VAL A 66 55.13 -15.16 -16.73
N THR A 67 54.41 -15.22 -15.61
CA THR A 67 54.48 -16.33 -14.65
C THR A 67 53.47 -17.40 -15.07
N VAL A 68 53.95 -18.63 -15.31
CA VAL A 68 53.10 -19.78 -15.63
C VAL A 68 52.48 -20.31 -14.34
N THR A 69 51.22 -19.97 -14.11
CA THR A 69 50.42 -20.47 -12.98
C THR A 69 49.74 -21.78 -13.38
N THR A 70 49.93 -22.82 -12.57
CA THR A 70 49.19 -24.09 -12.61
C THR A 70 47.68 -23.81 -12.57
N PRO A 71 46.84 -24.48 -13.39
CA PRO A 71 45.39 -24.26 -13.35
C PRO A 71 44.84 -24.75 -12.01
N ILE A 72 44.51 -23.81 -11.13
CA ILE A 72 43.69 -24.04 -9.96
C ILE A 72 42.31 -24.38 -10.52
N LEU A 73 41.86 -25.61 -10.32
CA LEU A 73 40.49 -26.01 -10.66
C LEU A 73 39.56 -25.05 -9.90
N PRO A 74 38.66 -24.31 -10.59
CA PRO A 74 37.72 -23.45 -9.89
C PRO A 74 36.93 -24.31 -8.91
N PRO A 75 36.73 -23.85 -7.66
CA PRO A 75 35.86 -24.56 -6.74
C PRO A 75 34.48 -24.72 -7.41
N ASP A 76 34.04 -25.97 -7.45
CA ASP A 76 32.72 -26.37 -7.94
C ASP A 76 31.67 -25.87 -6.93
N HIS A 77 31.37 -24.57 -6.98
CA HIS A 77 30.32 -23.92 -6.21
C HIS A 77 28.98 -24.06 -6.92
N THR A 78 28.62 -25.27 -7.35
CA THR A 78 27.23 -25.56 -7.73
C THR A 78 26.42 -25.82 -6.45
N GLN A 79 26.47 -24.88 -5.50
CA GLN A 79 25.52 -24.84 -4.39
C GLN A 79 24.29 -24.17 -4.97
N LEU A 80 23.36 -24.99 -5.45
CA LEU A 80 22.05 -24.51 -5.91
C LEU A 80 21.46 -23.69 -4.76
N GLU A 81 21.32 -22.39 -4.97
CA GLU A 81 20.65 -21.49 -4.02
C GLU A 81 19.27 -22.09 -3.75
N ALA A 82 18.99 -22.39 -2.48
CA ALA A 82 17.73 -22.98 -2.10
C ALA A 82 16.64 -21.93 -2.31
N ILE A 83 15.74 -22.18 -3.28
CA ILE A 83 14.58 -21.32 -3.51
C ILE A 83 13.56 -21.58 -2.40
N ILE A 84 13.19 -20.53 -1.68
CA ILE A 84 12.11 -20.54 -0.70
C ILE A 84 10.81 -20.21 -1.43
N THR A 85 9.93 -21.20 -1.57
CA THR A 85 8.63 -21.03 -2.19
C THR A 85 7.69 -20.24 -1.28
N LEU A 86 6.98 -19.26 -1.84
CA LEU A 86 5.98 -18.48 -1.12
C LEU A 86 4.62 -19.18 -1.12
N ASP A 87 3.92 -19.13 0.01
CA ASP A 87 2.54 -19.62 0.14
C ASP A 87 1.56 -18.50 -0.26
N TRP A 88 1.29 -18.42 -1.56
CA TRP A 88 0.41 -17.41 -2.14
C TRP A 88 -1.06 -17.71 -1.82
N GLN A 89 -1.77 -16.70 -1.33
CA GLN A 89 -3.19 -16.75 -1.01
C GLN A 89 -3.95 -15.68 -1.80
N GLU A 90 -5.23 -15.91 -2.11
CA GLU A 90 -6.06 -14.88 -2.77
C GLU A 90 -6.15 -13.64 -1.87
N ALA A 91 -5.78 -12.49 -2.42
CA ALA A 91 -5.77 -11.23 -1.68
C ALA A 91 -7.18 -10.65 -1.56
N LYS A 92 -7.38 -9.83 -0.53
CA LYS A 92 -8.65 -9.15 -0.29
C LYS A 92 -8.97 -8.17 -1.41
N LEU A 93 -10.24 -8.15 -1.85
CA LEU A 93 -10.75 -7.15 -2.77
C LEU A 93 -11.43 -6.00 -2.01
N PRO A 94 -11.38 -4.75 -2.54
CA PRO A 94 -12.14 -3.66 -1.95
C PRO A 94 -13.64 -3.85 -2.22
N PRO A 95 -14.50 -3.05 -1.55
CA PRO A 95 -15.93 -3.00 -1.88
C PRO A 95 -16.15 -2.83 -3.39
N GLN A 96 -17.15 -3.52 -3.93
CA GLN A 96 -17.48 -3.39 -5.34
C GLN A 96 -17.99 -1.97 -5.61
N PRO A 97 -17.43 -1.25 -6.61
CA PRO A 97 -17.89 0.09 -6.92
C PRO A 97 -19.37 0.12 -7.30
N GLU A 98 -20.14 0.97 -6.64
CA GLU A 98 -21.57 1.11 -6.88
C GLU A 98 -21.86 2.37 -7.69
N ALA A 99 -22.46 2.19 -8.88
CA ALA A 99 -22.81 3.32 -9.73
C ALA A 99 -23.87 4.22 -9.07
N SER A 100 -23.60 5.52 -9.03
CA SER A 100 -24.51 6.56 -8.53
C SER A 100 -24.85 7.54 -9.66
N LEU A 101 -26.13 7.90 -9.76
CA LEU A 101 -26.60 8.92 -10.72
C LEU A 101 -26.31 10.34 -10.22
N THR A 102 -26.24 10.53 -8.91
CA THR A 102 -26.16 11.86 -8.27
C THR A 102 -24.81 12.15 -7.64
N GLY A 103 -23.89 11.17 -7.59
CA GLY A 103 -22.63 11.27 -6.85
C GLY A 103 -22.81 11.04 -5.36
N ILE A 104 -22.08 11.82 -4.56
CA ILE A 104 -22.15 11.78 -3.09
C ILE A 104 -23.55 12.17 -2.58
N PRO A 105 -24.01 11.63 -1.43
CA PRO A 105 -25.28 12.05 -0.82
C PRO A 105 -25.34 13.55 -0.55
N SER A 106 -26.54 14.15 -0.66
CA SER A 106 -26.72 15.60 -0.53
C SER A 106 -26.46 16.17 0.87
N ASP A 107 -26.50 15.30 1.87
CA ASP A 107 -26.26 15.56 3.28
C ASP A 107 -24.86 15.11 3.73
N ALA A 108 -24.03 14.59 2.81
CA ALA A 108 -22.62 14.31 3.06
C ALA A 108 -21.79 15.59 3.16
N GLU A 109 -20.73 15.54 3.98
CA GLU A 109 -19.75 16.62 4.05
C GLU A 109 -18.50 16.24 3.25
N THR A 110 -18.10 17.12 2.32
CA THR A 110 -16.89 16.91 1.52
C THR A 110 -15.65 17.22 2.36
N VAL A 111 -14.74 16.25 2.46
CA VAL A 111 -13.45 16.40 3.12
C VAL A 111 -12.41 16.94 2.15
N SER A 112 -12.26 16.33 0.98
CA SER A 112 -11.32 16.78 -0.05
C SER A 112 -11.72 16.30 -1.44
N VAL A 113 -11.17 16.96 -2.47
CA VAL A 113 -11.38 16.61 -3.88
C VAL A 113 -10.01 16.54 -4.57
N GLN A 114 -9.72 15.43 -5.23
CA GLN A 114 -8.45 15.16 -5.90
C GLN A 114 -8.70 14.80 -7.36
N ARG A 115 -7.85 15.28 -8.28
CA ARG A 115 -8.01 15.03 -9.72
C ARG A 115 -6.82 14.28 -10.28
N LEU A 116 -7.11 13.15 -10.94
CA LEU A 116 -6.12 12.24 -11.50
C LEU A 116 -5.98 12.48 -13.01
N LYS A 117 -4.88 13.12 -13.41
CA LYS A 117 -4.64 13.46 -14.83
C LYS A 117 -4.45 12.23 -15.70
N ASP A 118 -3.80 11.20 -15.17
CA ASP A 118 -3.53 9.93 -15.86
C ASP A 118 -4.83 9.15 -16.19
N PHE A 119 -5.93 9.51 -15.52
CA PHE A 119 -7.27 8.99 -15.76
C PHE A 119 -8.19 10.04 -16.41
N GLY A 120 -7.66 10.85 -17.33
CA GLY A 120 -8.47 11.82 -18.09
C GLY A 120 -9.07 12.94 -17.25
N GLY A 121 -8.50 13.22 -16.08
CA GLY A 121 -9.04 14.20 -15.13
C GLY A 121 -10.16 13.64 -14.25
N THR A 122 -10.23 12.31 -14.09
CA THR A 122 -11.12 11.65 -13.11
C THR A 122 -10.96 12.30 -11.75
N GLU A 123 -12.09 12.52 -11.07
CA GLU A 123 -12.15 13.24 -9.80
C GLU A 123 -12.51 12.25 -8.68
N ILE A 124 -11.72 12.23 -7.62
CA ILE A 124 -12.00 11.50 -6.37
C ILE A 124 -12.47 12.51 -5.34
N THR A 125 -13.64 12.27 -4.76
CA THR A 125 -14.17 13.06 -3.65
C THR A 125 -14.16 12.22 -2.39
N PHE A 126 -13.44 12.66 -1.37
CA PHE A 126 -13.50 12.09 -0.03
C PHE A 126 -14.59 12.81 0.76
N TYR A 127 -15.44 12.06 1.45
CA TYR A 127 -16.59 12.61 2.17
C TYR A 127 -16.96 11.81 3.41
N THR A 128 -17.69 12.43 4.34
CA THR A 128 -18.29 11.79 5.50
C THR A 128 -19.81 11.74 5.36
N LEU A 129 -20.44 10.76 6.01
CA LEU A 129 -21.89 10.61 6.04
C LEU A 129 -22.46 11.17 7.35
N PRO A 130 -23.66 11.78 7.33
CA PRO A 130 -24.27 12.30 8.55
C PRO A 130 -24.58 11.18 9.53
N GLY A 131 -24.03 11.28 10.74
CA GLY A 131 -24.19 10.29 11.81
C GLY A 131 -23.24 9.10 11.74
N ASP A 132 -22.34 9.05 10.75
CA ASP A 132 -21.22 8.12 10.72
C ASP A 132 -19.96 8.84 11.22
N GLU A 133 -19.54 8.47 12.43
CA GLU A 133 -18.35 9.02 13.09
C GLU A 133 -17.13 8.08 12.95
N ASP A 134 -17.30 6.95 12.26
CA ASP A 134 -16.29 5.90 12.18
C ASP A 134 -15.50 5.96 10.87
N TYR A 135 -16.16 6.36 9.76
CA TYR A 135 -15.59 6.22 8.41
C TYR A 135 -15.55 7.50 7.58
N VAL A 136 -14.55 7.53 6.70
CA VAL A 136 -14.51 8.41 5.52
C VAL A 136 -14.71 7.55 4.29
N TYR A 137 -15.47 8.06 3.33
CA TYR A 137 -15.84 7.39 2.09
C TYR A 137 -15.18 8.06 0.89
N ALA A 138 -15.12 7.35 -0.23
CA ALA A 138 -14.67 7.89 -1.50
C ALA A 138 -15.72 7.71 -2.61
N ASP A 139 -15.92 8.76 -3.41
CA ASP A 139 -16.67 8.74 -4.66
C ASP A 139 -15.72 9.03 -5.81
N LEU A 140 -15.84 8.25 -6.88
CA LEU A 140 -15.09 8.41 -8.12
C LEU A 140 -16.01 8.90 -9.22
N ARG A 141 -15.66 10.05 -9.80
CA ARG A 141 -16.38 10.65 -10.92
C ARG A 141 -15.57 10.49 -12.20
N THR A 142 -16.13 9.74 -13.14
CA THR A 142 -15.63 9.68 -14.51
C THR A 142 -16.43 10.59 -15.45
N SER A 143 -16.13 10.57 -16.74
CA SER A 143 -16.94 11.27 -17.75
C SER A 143 -18.35 10.68 -17.88
N GLY A 144 -18.55 9.42 -17.49
CA GLY A 144 -19.79 8.68 -17.71
C GLY A 144 -20.73 8.66 -16.51
N ALA A 145 -20.20 8.54 -15.30
CA ALA A 145 -20.99 8.37 -14.07
C ALA A 145 -20.18 8.70 -12.81
N HIS A 146 -20.86 8.62 -11.67
CA HIS A 146 -20.25 8.55 -10.35
C HIS A 146 -20.26 7.12 -9.83
N TYR A 147 -19.29 6.78 -8.99
CA TYR A 147 -19.14 5.47 -8.38
C TYR A 147 -18.75 5.62 -6.91
N SER A 148 -19.60 5.13 -6.00
CA SER A 148 -19.22 4.97 -4.61
C SER A 148 -18.18 3.86 -4.51
N LEU A 149 -17.03 4.17 -3.94
CA LEU A 149 -15.94 3.21 -3.70
C LEU A 149 -15.99 2.62 -2.27
N GLY A 150 -16.98 3.02 -1.47
CA GLY A 150 -17.10 2.60 -0.07
C GLY A 150 -16.10 3.31 0.86
N PRO A 151 -15.83 2.73 2.05
CA PRO A 151 -14.91 3.29 3.02
C PRO A 151 -13.48 3.39 2.48
N ALA A 152 -12.89 4.57 2.58
CA ALA A 152 -11.51 4.89 2.21
C ALA A 152 -10.57 4.98 3.41
N GLY A 153 -11.13 5.05 4.62
CA GLY A 153 -10.39 5.10 5.88
C GLY A 153 -11.36 5.33 7.04
N THR A 154 -10.80 5.45 8.23
CA THR A 154 -11.54 5.81 9.45
C THR A 154 -11.52 7.32 9.69
N TYR A 155 -12.43 7.81 10.55
CA TYR A 155 -12.51 9.22 10.95
C TYR A 155 -11.26 9.73 11.69
N ASN A 156 -10.33 8.83 12.06
CA ASN A 156 -9.03 9.17 12.66
C ASN A 156 -8.04 9.84 11.70
N TYR A 157 -8.48 10.31 10.52
CA TYR A 157 -7.68 11.20 9.70
C TYR A 157 -7.46 12.51 10.47
N ARG A 158 -6.21 12.96 10.60
CA ARG A 158 -5.90 14.18 11.38
C ARG A 158 -6.14 15.43 10.55
N LYS A 159 -6.03 15.29 9.23
CA LYS A 159 -6.12 16.34 8.23
C LYS A 159 -6.49 15.76 6.87
N ALA A 160 -7.07 16.56 6.00
CA ALA A 160 -7.54 16.13 4.68
C ALA A 160 -6.42 15.50 3.82
N GLU A 161 -5.16 15.88 4.07
CA GLU A 161 -3.97 15.39 3.36
C GLU A 161 -3.58 13.96 3.76
N ASP A 162 -4.12 13.43 4.87
CA ASP A 162 -3.94 12.02 5.26
C ASP A 162 -4.80 11.08 4.40
N LEU A 163 -5.69 11.64 3.57
CA LEU A 163 -6.47 10.94 2.56
C LEU A 163 -5.85 11.24 1.20
N ASN A 164 -5.47 10.21 0.47
CA ASN A 164 -4.77 10.37 -0.80
C ASN A 164 -5.39 9.51 -1.91
N ALA A 165 -5.47 10.08 -3.10
CA ALA A 165 -5.72 9.37 -4.33
C ALA A 165 -4.57 9.61 -5.30
N ALA A 166 -4.02 8.54 -5.86
CA ALA A 166 -2.91 8.62 -6.82
C ALA A 166 -3.08 7.63 -7.97
N ALA A 167 -2.51 7.97 -9.12
CA ALA A 167 -2.25 7.01 -10.18
C ALA A 167 -0.91 6.33 -9.87
N VAL A 168 -0.90 5.00 -9.79
CA VAL A 168 0.29 4.19 -9.47
C VAL A 168 0.48 3.11 -10.50
N SER A 169 1.73 2.70 -10.72
CA SER A 169 2.04 1.52 -11.51
C SER A 169 1.92 0.29 -10.60
N ALA A 170 1.03 -0.64 -10.93
CA ALA A 170 0.84 -1.88 -10.20
C ALA A 170 0.29 -2.95 -11.16
N PHE A 171 0.71 -4.20 -11.01
CA PHE A 171 0.12 -5.35 -11.71
C PHE A 171 0.07 -5.20 -13.24
N ASN A 172 1.18 -4.79 -13.86
CA ASN A 172 1.28 -4.56 -15.31
C ASN A 172 0.38 -3.45 -15.87
N GLY A 173 -0.10 -2.54 -15.01
CA GLY A 173 -0.97 -1.46 -15.42
C GLY A 173 -0.85 -0.21 -14.57
N ILE A 174 -1.70 0.76 -14.87
CA ILE A 174 -1.90 1.93 -14.03
C ILE A 174 -3.19 1.71 -13.24
N ALA A 175 -3.09 1.81 -11.93
CA ALA A 175 -4.21 1.71 -11.01
C ALA A 175 -4.45 3.04 -10.29
N ILE A 176 -5.67 3.25 -9.83
CA ILE A 176 -6.01 4.27 -8.84
C ILE A 176 -5.78 3.65 -7.47
N LYS A 177 -4.85 4.22 -6.71
CA LYS A 177 -4.65 3.91 -5.30
C LYS A 177 -5.36 4.94 -4.44
N ILE A 178 -6.25 4.48 -3.58
CA ILE A 178 -6.89 5.27 -2.54
C ILE A 178 -6.28 4.85 -1.20
N THR A 179 -5.69 5.80 -0.49
CA THR A 179 -5.08 5.57 0.82
C THR A 179 -5.73 6.44 1.88
N GLY A 180 -6.12 5.83 3.00
CA GLY A 180 -6.60 6.52 4.20
C GLY A 180 -6.12 5.83 5.48
N GLY A 181 -6.29 6.50 6.62
CA GLY A 181 -5.84 5.98 7.92
C GLY A 181 -6.82 4.99 8.56
N LEU A 182 -6.33 3.94 9.21
CA LEU A 182 -7.11 3.01 10.05
C LEU A 182 -6.89 3.22 11.56
N GLY A 183 -6.19 4.29 11.94
CA GLY A 183 -5.73 4.53 13.31
C GLY A 183 -4.39 3.82 13.59
N ALA A 184 -3.80 4.10 14.76
CA ALA A 184 -2.59 3.44 15.29
C ALA A 184 -1.44 3.19 14.26
N ASN A 185 -1.16 4.17 13.38
CA ASN A 185 -0.13 4.07 12.33
C ASN A 185 -0.38 2.95 11.28
N SER A 186 -1.64 2.55 11.10
CA SER A 186 -2.08 1.65 10.03
C SER A 186 -2.81 2.42 8.94
N THR A 187 -2.76 1.91 7.72
CA THR A 187 -3.42 2.48 6.54
C THR A 187 -4.31 1.45 5.86
N LEU A 188 -5.38 1.94 5.25
CA LEU A 188 -6.19 1.22 4.28
C LEU A 188 -5.76 1.71 2.89
N SER A 189 -5.29 0.80 2.05
CA SER A 189 -5.04 1.08 0.63
C SER A 189 -5.96 0.25 -0.24
N SER A 190 -6.71 0.88 -1.13
CA SER A 190 -7.58 0.20 -2.09
C SER A 190 -7.18 0.57 -3.51
N TYR A 191 -7.08 -0.43 -4.38
CA TYR A 191 -6.63 -0.29 -5.76
C TYR A 191 -7.78 -0.57 -6.72
N TYR A 192 -7.92 0.28 -7.72
CA TYR A 192 -8.95 0.18 -8.74
C TYR A 192 -8.35 0.35 -10.14
N THR A 193 -8.83 -0.44 -11.10
CA THR A 193 -8.64 -0.14 -12.53
C THR A 193 -9.89 0.56 -13.07
N ILE A 194 -9.75 1.27 -14.19
CA ILE A 194 -10.89 1.83 -14.93
C ILE A 194 -10.85 1.26 -16.35
N ASP A 195 -11.96 0.67 -16.78
CA ASP A 195 -12.07 0.15 -18.14
C ASP A 195 -12.28 1.27 -19.19
N LYS A 196 -12.36 0.90 -20.48
CA LYS A 196 -12.58 1.86 -21.57
C LYS A 196 -13.93 2.57 -21.51
N ALA A 197 -14.92 2.00 -20.82
CA ALA A 197 -16.23 2.60 -20.61
C ALA A 197 -16.25 3.56 -19.42
N GLY A 198 -15.15 3.68 -18.66
CA GLY A 198 -15.08 4.49 -17.46
C GLY A 198 -15.66 3.80 -16.22
N ILE A 199 -15.78 2.47 -16.24
CA ILE A 199 -16.29 1.67 -15.13
C ILE A 199 -15.09 1.23 -14.27
N PRO A 200 -15.06 1.61 -12.98
CA PRO A 200 -14.02 1.15 -12.06
C PRO A 200 -14.24 -0.31 -11.64
N ALA A 201 -13.16 -1.03 -11.43
CA ALA A 201 -13.14 -2.37 -10.83
C ALA A 201 -12.08 -2.44 -9.74
N GLY A 202 -12.48 -2.89 -8.54
CA GLY A 202 -11.55 -3.12 -7.44
C GLY A 202 -10.66 -4.33 -7.69
N ILE A 203 -9.36 -4.18 -7.47
CA ILE A 203 -8.37 -5.23 -7.77
C ILE A 203 -7.55 -5.69 -6.56
N LEU A 204 -7.42 -4.84 -5.53
CA LEU A 204 -6.70 -5.17 -4.30
C LEU A 204 -7.13 -4.24 -3.16
N GLN A 205 -7.25 -4.77 -1.96
CA GLN A 205 -7.35 -4.02 -0.72
C GLN A 205 -6.28 -4.50 0.27
N VAL A 206 -5.52 -3.56 0.82
CA VAL A 206 -4.50 -3.80 1.83
C VAL A 206 -4.87 -3.06 3.11
N ASP A 207 -5.06 -3.81 4.19
CA ASP A 207 -5.27 -3.33 5.56
C ASP A 207 -4.15 -3.78 6.51
N THR A 208 -3.09 -4.39 5.97
CA THR A 208 -1.90 -4.92 6.65
C THR A 208 -0.73 -3.93 6.66
N GLY A 209 -0.98 -2.62 6.57
CA GLY A 209 0.07 -1.61 6.72
C GLY A 209 0.22 -0.63 5.56
N HIS A 210 1.36 0.08 5.58
CA HIS A 210 1.72 1.06 4.55
C HIS A 210 2.16 0.34 3.30
N THR A 211 1.70 0.81 2.15
CA THR A 211 1.98 0.16 0.86
C THR A 211 2.93 0.98 0.01
N HIS A 212 3.79 0.26 -0.72
CA HIS A 212 4.67 0.79 -1.76
C HIS A 212 4.59 -0.10 -3.00
N GLU A 213 4.71 0.49 -4.19
CA GLU A 213 4.71 -0.23 -5.46
C GLU A 213 6.12 -0.32 -6.02
N ALA A 214 6.61 -1.54 -6.26
CA ALA A 214 7.96 -1.78 -6.77
C ALA A 214 8.04 -3.12 -7.52
N ASP A 215 8.89 -3.17 -8.55
CA ASP A 215 9.23 -4.37 -9.33
C ASP A 215 10.27 -5.18 -8.55
N VAL A 216 9.83 -5.85 -7.49
CA VAL A 216 10.70 -6.50 -6.50
C VAL A 216 11.29 -7.80 -7.01
N ASP A 217 10.65 -8.45 -7.97
CA ASP A 217 11.16 -9.66 -8.62
C ASP A 217 11.91 -9.40 -9.95
N ARG A 218 11.91 -8.14 -10.41
CA ARG A 218 12.61 -7.65 -11.61
C ARG A 218 12.06 -8.25 -12.91
N ASP A 219 10.77 -8.59 -12.96
CA ASP A 219 10.09 -9.06 -14.16
C ASP A 219 9.60 -7.91 -15.06
N GLY A 220 9.68 -6.66 -14.60
CA GLY A 220 9.23 -5.46 -15.29
C GLY A 220 7.82 -5.00 -14.91
N SER A 221 7.15 -5.72 -14.00
CA SER A 221 5.85 -5.41 -13.42
C SER A 221 6.06 -4.92 -11.99
N ALA A 222 5.30 -3.92 -11.55
CA ALA A 222 5.34 -3.55 -10.14
C ALA A 222 4.40 -4.43 -9.32
N GLU A 223 4.92 -5.07 -8.28
CA GLU A 223 4.17 -5.64 -7.17
C GLU A 223 3.71 -4.54 -6.23
N VAL A 224 2.75 -4.86 -5.37
CA VAL A 224 2.48 -4.05 -4.17
C VAL A 224 3.20 -4.74 -3.01
N VAL A 225 3.91 -3.99 -2.19
CA VAL A 225 4.46 -4.47 -0.92
C VAL A 225 3.80 -3.72 0.22
N SER A 226 3.55 -4.40 1.34
CA SER A 226 3.08 -3.73 2.56
C SER A 226 3.95 -4.09 3.76
N ALA A 227 4.07 -3.14 4.67
CA ALA A 227 4.81 -3.36 5.91
C ALA A 227 4.18 -2.60 7.08
N HIS A 228 4.23 -3.22 8.27
CA HIS A 228 3.80 -2.59 9.53
C HIS A 228 4.47 -3.20 10.76
N GLY A 229 4.37 -2.48 11.88
CA GLY A 229 4.73 -3.01 13.20
C GLY A 229 6.21 -2.83 13.59
N THR A 230 6.52 -3.31 14.80
CA THR A 230 7.88 -3.43 15.33
C THR A 230 7.86 -4.63 16.29
N PRO A 231 8.38 -5.82 15.92
CA PRO A 231 9.12 -6.13 14.69
C PRO A 231 8.28 -5.97 13.42
N MET A 232 8.97 -5.80 12.27
CA MET A 232 8.32 -5.47 11.00
C MET A 232 7.71 -6.74 10.38
N ALA A 233 6.40 -6.71 10.15
CA ALA A 233 5.69 -7.69 9.35
C ALA A 233 5.62 -7.19 7.90
N ALA A 234 6.01 -8.02 6.94
CA ALA A 234 6.03 -7.67 5.52
C ALA A 234 5.21 -8.63 4.66
N TYR A 235 4.50 -8.06 3.69
CA TYR A 235 3.72 -8.79 2.70
C TYR A 235 4.12 -8.35 1.30
N VAL A 236 4.03 -9.27 0.35
CA VAL A 236 4.12 -8.98 -1.08
C VAL A 236 2.82 -9.41 -1.74
N TYR A 237 2.39 -8.61 -2.71
CA TYR A 237 1.19 -8.83 -3.49
C TYR A 237 1.55 -8.86 -4.96
N ARG A 238 1.07 -9.87 -5.68
CA ARG A 238 1.28 -10.01 -7.13
C ARG A 238 -0.03 -10.19 -7.86
N TRP A 239 0.00 -10.02 -9.17
CA TRP A 239 -1.12 -10.37 -10.03
C TRP A 239 -0.87 -11.73 -10.67
N HIS A 240 -1.76 -12.68 -10.42
CA HIS A 240 -1.67 -14.03 -10.96
C HIS A 240 -3.04 -14.52 -11.39
N ASP A 241 -3.14 -15.14 -12.56
CA ASP A 241 -4.38 -15.76 -13.07
C ASP A 241 -5.64 -14.87 -12.94
N GLY A 242 -5.49 -13.56 -13.18
CA GLY A 242 -6.59 -12.60 -13.22
C GLY A 242 -7.07 -12.09 -11.86
N HIS A 243 -6.34 -12.33 -10.78
CA HIS A 243 -6.62 -11.78 -9.46
C HIS A 243 -5.31 -11.40 -8.74
N ALA A 244 -5.44 -10.66 -7.64
CA ALA A 244 -4.32 -10.38 -6.76
C ALA A 244 -4.14 -11.53 -5.78
N GLU A 245 -2.89 -11.94 -5.57
CA GLU A 245 -2.48 -12.88 -4.52
C GLU A 245 -1.57 -12.16 -3.53
N GLU A 246 -1.54 -12.60 -2.28
CA GLU A 246 -0.66 -12.11 -1.23
C GLU A 246 0.19 -13.25 -0.64
N ALA A 247 1.39 -12.91 -0.18
CA ALA A 247 2.24 -13.81 0.59
C ALA A 247 2.82 -13.07 1.81
N TYR A 248 2.81 -13.74 2.97
CA TYR A 248 3.39 -13.23 4.20
C TYR A 248 4.87 -13.66 4.31
N LEU A 249 5.78 -12.69 4.23
CA LEU A 249 7.20 -12.96 4.04
C LEU A 249 7.88 -13.47 5.31
N ASN A 250 7.47 -13.00 6.49
CA ASN A 250 8.02 -13.44 7.76
C ASN A 250 7.82 -14.96 7.96
N ASP A 251 6.63 -15.49 7.64
CA ASP A 251 6.37 -16.92 7.73
C ASP A 251 7.19 -17.71 6.70
N ALA A 252 7.32 -17.21 5.45
CA ALA A 252 8.12 -17.89 4.43
C ALA A 252 9.61 -17.96 4.81
N LEU A 253 10.14 -16.89 5.41
CA LEU A 253 11.54 -16.77 5.83
C LEU A 253 11.78 -17.32 7.25
N GLN A 254 10.73 -17.73 7.96
CA GLN A 254 10.79 -18.11 9.37
C GLN A 254 11.44 -17.02 10.26
N ALA A 255 11.19 -15.74 9.92
CA ALA A 255 11.86 -14.59 10.51
C ALA A 255 10.93 -13.74 11.39
N ASP A 256 11.44 -13.24 12.52
CA ASP A 256 10.67 -12.34 13.40
C ASP A 256 10.40 -10.97 12.76
N SER A 257 11.34 -10.45 11.95
CA SER A 257 11.24 -9.15 11.28
C SER A 257 11.72 -9.24 9.83
N VAL A 258 10.97 -8.65 8.91
CA VAL A 258 11.36 -8.54 7.49
C VAL A 258 11.23 -7.09 7.03
N LEU A 259 12.29 -6.56 6.42
CA LEU A 259 12.35 -5.19 5.89
C LEU A 259 12.74 -5.21 4.41
N LEU A 260 11.97 -4.54 3.55
CA LEU A 260 12.41 -4.25 2.20
C LEU A 260 13.30 -3.00 2.19
N ARG A 261 14.49 -3.11 1.64
CA ARG A 261 15.41 -1.99 1.39
C ARG A 261 15.16 -1.29 0.07
N ASP A 262 15.76 -0.11 -0.08
CA ASP A 262 15.71 0.70 -1.30
C ASP A 262 16.33 0.01 -2.54
N ASP A 263 17.20 -0.99 -2.35
CA ASP A 263 17.81 -1.79 -3.44
C ASP A 263 17.01 -3.05 -3.80
N LEU A 264 15.78 -3.15 -3.26
CA LEU A 264 14.83 -4.25 -3.48
C LEU A 264 15.27 -5.59 -2.89
N ILE A 265 16.13 -5.55 -1.88
CA ILE A 265 16.54 -6.71 -1.08
C ILE A 265 15.75 -6.72 0.22
N TYR A 266 15.25 -7.90 0.59
CA TYR A 266 14.62 -8.14 1.88
C TYR A 266 15.68 -8.50 2.91
N GLU A 267 15.75 -7.76 4.01
CA GLU A 267 16.50 -8.15 5.20
C GLU A 267 15.58 -8.89 6.17
N ALA A 268 15.94 -10.12 6.52
CA ALA A 268 15.23 -10.95 7.48
C ALA A 268 16.06 -11.11 8.74
N ALA A 269 15.45 -10.90 9.91
CA ALA A 269 16.14 -10.98 11.19
C ALA A 269 15.31 -11.73 12.23
N ASP A 270 15.99 -12.61 12.97
CA ASP A 270 15.46 -13.30 14.14
C ASP A 270 15.84 -12.57 15.44
N LEU A 271 14.89 -12.47 16.36
CA LEU A 271 15.12 -11.83 17.64
C LEU A 271 16.13 -12.63 18.47
N GLY A 272 17.34 -12.10 18.57
CA GLY A 272 18.44 -12.70 19.33
C GLY A 272 19.63 -13.13 18.48
N GLU A 273 19.50 -13.09 17.16
CA GLU A 273 20.62 -13.28 16.25
C GLU A 273 21.35 -11.96 15.96
N SER A 274 22.65 -12.04 15.65
CA SER A 274 23.50 -10.86 15.48
C SER A 274 23.57 -10.33 14.05
N ALA A 275 23.07 -11.09 13.07
CA ALA A 275 23.13 -10.73 11.66
C ALA A 275 21.77 -10.99 11.01
N ALA A 276 21.37 -10.06 10.13
CA ALA A 276 20.26 -10.28 9.23
C ALA A 276 20.73 -11.08 8.01
N GLU A 277 19.82 -11.85 7.44
CA GLU A 277 20.00 -12.53 6.15
C GLU A 277 19.34 -11.71 5.04
N GLU A 278 19.97 -11.69 3.87
CA GLU A 278 19.50 -10.91 2.71
C GLU A 278 18.84 -11.84 1.70
N TYR A 279 17.66 -11.46 1.22
CA TYR A 279 16.86 -12.25 0.28
C TYR A 279 16.43 -11.40 -0.91
N GLN A 280 16.53 -11.99 -2.10
CA GLN A 280 15.98 -11.40 -3.32
C GLN A 280 14.74 -12.19 -3.74
N LEU A 281 13.65 -11.47 -4.05
CA LEU A 281 12.47 -12.07 -4.66
C LEU A 281 12.72 -12.34 -6.14
N THR A 282 12.17 -13.44 -6.62
CA THR A 282 12.15 -13.86 -8.01
C THR A 282 10.74 -14.39 -8.32
N SER A 283 10.44 -14.60 -9.60
CA SER A 283 9.17 -15.22 -10.02
C SER A 283 8.93 -16.63 -9.42
N GLU A 284 10.00 -17.32 -8.99
CA GLU A 284 9.94 -18.67 -8.41
C GLU A 284 9.85 -18.69 -6.87
N GLY A 285 10.21 -17.58 -6.21
CA GLY A 285 10.30 -17.48 -4.74
C GLY A 285 11.45 -16.58 -4.28
N LEU A 286 11.84 -16.72 -3.02
CA LEU A 286 12.97 -15.99 -2.43
C LEU A 286 14.27 -16.76 -2.55
N THR A 287 15.36 -16.05 -2.83
CA THR A 287 16.73 -16.59 -2.93
C THR A 287 17.65 -15.87 -1.94
N LEU A 288 18.35 -16.64 -1.11
CA LEU A 288 19.33 -16.12 -0.16
C LEU A 288 20.51 -15.49 -0.92
N GLN A 289 20.80 -14.23 -0.61
CA GLN A 289 21.95 -13.51 -1.15
C GLN A 289 23.19 -13.85 -0.33
N THR A 290 24.26 -14.30 -1.00
CA THR A 290 25.56 -14.49 -0.34
C THR A 290 26.29 -13.15 -0.29
N PRO A 291 26.79 -12.71 0.88
CA PRO A 291 27.55 -11.46 1.01
C PRO A 291 28.90 -11.47 0.27
#